data_AF-A0A657AQG9-F1
#
_entry.id   AF-A0A657AQG9-F1
#
_cell.length_a   1.000
_cell.length_b   1.000
_cell.length_c   1.000
_cell.angle_alpha   90.00
_cell.angle_beta   90.00
_cell.angle_gamma   90.00
#
_symmetry.space_group_name_H-M   'P 1'
#
loop_
_entity.id
_entity.type
_entity.pdbx_description
1 polymer ?
#
loop_
_entity_poly.entity_id
_entity_poly.type
_entity_poly.pdbx_seq_one_letter_code
_entity_poly.pdbx_strand_id
1 'polypeptide(L)'
;MDNCHPEGKWCGVNDELIVLKETGCYADFTLPSAPSETQTSTVNSIYYATDDPLRPKSHDKGVKVKVGRESSGDLMIIQGPLCLNWKERKWGVMPKIEAGDVRKSIPPSEHRVDMWVDQHIHVEGRPEWVFVKIHTHGTQEMDIDTLLGEPTVKMYEYLASKYNDGEKYKMHFVSSREMYNIVKAAEAGKTGNPNKFRDFLIPKPKGV
;
A
#
# COMPACT_ATOMS: atom_id res chain seq x y z
N MET A 1 11.76 -3.16 9.62
CA MET A 1 12.49 -2.81 8.40
C MET A 1 13.51 -1.74 8.72
N ASP A 2 14.76 -2.04 8.39
CA ASP A 2 15.85 -1.10 8.15
C ASP A 2 16.19 -0.25 9.40
N ASN A 3 16.22 -0.93 10.54
CA ASN A 3 16.58 -0.42 11.87
C ASN A 3 15.99 0.98 12.19
N CYS A 4 14.75 1.19 11.77
CA CYS A 4 14.12 2.51 11.65
C CYS A 4 13.72 3.18 12.99
N HIS A 5 13.67 2.42 14.09
CA HIS A 5 13.31 2.99 15.39
C HIS A 5 14.41 3.93 15.89
N PRO A 6 14.11 5.17 16.34
CA PRO A 6 15.14 6.15 16.71
C PRO A 6 16.12 5.66 17.80
N GLU A 7 15.63 4.84 18.72
CA GLU A 7 16.43 4.21 19.78
C GLU A 7 17.08 2.87 19.39
N GLY A 8 17.05 2.47 18.11
CA GLY A 8 17.60 1.18 17.64
C GLY A 8 16.89 -0.04 18.22
N LYS A 9 15.60 0.10 18.57
CA LYS A 9 14.77 -0.97 19.11
C LYS A 9 14.13 -1.81 17.99
N TRP A 10 13.69 -3.01 18.37
CA TRP A 10 13.03 -4.00 17.50
C TRP A 10 13.97 -4.68 16.51
N CYS A 11 13.42 -5.48 15.60
CA CYS A 11 14.18 -6.18 14.59
C CYS A 11 14.44 -5.30 13.35
N GLY A 12 15.66 -5.37 12.84
CA GLY A 12 16.09 -4.74 11.59
C GLY A 12 17.61 -4.64 11.52
N VAL A 13 18.14 -4.55 10.31
CA VAL A 13 19.57 -4.28 10.02
C VAL A 13 19.64 -3.14 9.02
N ASN A 14 20.72 -2.38 8.99
CA ASN A 14 20.83 -1.19 8.12
C ASN A 14 20.93 -1.53 6.62
N ASP A 15 21.24 -2.78 6.27
CA ASP A 15 21.33 -3.27 4.89
C ASP A 15 20.12 -4.14 4.51
N GLU A 16 18.99 -3.99 5.20
CA GLU A 16 17.82 -4.85 5.03
C GLU A 16 17.23 -4.79 3.62
N LEU A 17 17.30 -3.64 2.92
CA LEU A 17 16.72 -3.52 1.57
C LEU A 17 17.56 -4.32 0.56
N ILE A 18 18.89 -4.26 0.69
CA ILE A 18 19.81 -5.08 -0.11
C ILE A 18 19.55 -6.57 0.17
N VAL A 19 19.49 -6.98 1.45
CA VAL A 19 19.23 -8.38 1.82
C VAL A 19 17.88 -8.86 1.26
N LEU A 20 16.83 -8.04 1.35
CA LEU A 20 15.51 -8.35 0.79
C LEU A 20 15.58 -8.55 -0.73
N LYS A 21 16.24 -7.63 -1.45
CA LYS A 21 16.43 -7.74 -2.91
C LYS A 21 17.19 -9.00 -3.29
N GLU A 22 18.32 -9.28 -2.65
CA GLU A 22 19.17 -10.44 -2.93
C GLU A 22 18.46 -11.77 -2.63
N THR A 23 17.57 -11.78 -1.65
CA THR A 23 16.73 -12.96 -1.31
C THR A 23 15.47 -13.08 -2.17
N GLY A 24 15.28 -12.20 -3.16
CA GLY A 24 14.21 -12.29 -4.14
C GLY A 24 12.93 -11.54 -3.78
N CYS A 25 12.96 -10.65 -2.77
CA CYS A 25 11.87 -9.72 -2.52
C CYS A 25 11.76 -8.72 -3.68
N TYR A 26 10.55 -8.55 -4.21
CA TYR A 26 10.30 -7.67 -5.36
C TYR A 26 9.76 -6.29 -4.96
N ALA A 27 9.08 -6.20 -3.81
CA ALA A 27 8.56 -4.95 -3.26
C ALA A 27 8.19 -5.10 -1.78
N ASP A 28 8.23 -3.98 -1.06
CA ASP A 28 7.71 -3.85 0.29
C ASP A 28 6.28 -3.26 0.28
N PHE A 29 5.42 -3.80 1.16
CA PHE A 29 4.02 -3.40 1.32
C PHE A 29 3.67 -3.06 2.78
N THR A 30 4.67 -2.83 3.62
CA THR A 30 4.51 -2.72 5.08
C THR A 30 4.13 -1.32 5.56
N LEU A 31 4.14 -0.32 4.67
CA LEU A 31 3.81 1.07 4.99
C LEU A 31 2.40 1.47 4.55
N PRO A 32 1.68 2.34 5.28
CA PRO A 32 2.17 3.16 6.40
C PRO A 32 2.31 2.39 7.72
N SER A 33 3.20 2.86 8.59
CA SER A 33 3.39 2.39 9.97
C SER A 33 2.88 3.39 11.03
N ALA A 34 2.30 4.52 10.59
CA ALA A 34 1.69 5.51 11.47
C ALA A 34 0.69 4.85 12.45
N PRO A 35 0.70 5.26 13.73
CA PRO A 35 1.37 6.43 14.30
C PRO A 35 2.80 6.16 14.83
N SER A 36 3.42 5.02 14.49
CA SER A 36 4.78 4.69 14.93
C SER A 36 5.80 5.74 14.49
N GLU A 37 6.86 5.93 15.30
CA GLU A 37 8.03 6.75 14.96
C GLU A 37 8.80 6.20 13.74
N THR A 38 8.55 4.94 13.40
CA THR A 38 9.09 4.29 12.20
C THR A 38 8.40 4.73 10.90
N GLN A 39 7.39 5.61 10.98
CA GLN A 39 6.72 6.15 9.78
C GLN A 39 7.69 6.96 8.92
N THR A 40 7.62 6.74 7.62
CA THR A 40 8.38 7.46 6.60
C THR A 40 7.81 8.86 6.35
N SER A 41 8.68 9.80 5.99
CA SER A 41 8.29 11.14 5.53
C SER A 41 7.61 11.10 4.16
N THR A 42 8.00 10.17 3.28
CA THR A 42 7.29 9.87 2.03
C THR A 42 6.01 9.09 2.34
N VAL A 43 4.87 9.56 1.85
CA VAL A 43 3.55 8.96 2.08
C VAL A 43 2.76 8.88 0.78
N ASN A 44 1.74 8.02 0.74
CA ASN A 44 0.80 7.88 -0.38
C ASN A 44 1.47 7.76 -1.75
N SER A 45 2.57 7.01 -1.82
CA SER A 45 3.42 6.96 -3.02
C SER A 45 3.88 5.55 -3.35
N ILE A 46 4.22 5.36 -4.62
CA ILE A 46 4.95 4.19 -5.11
C ILE A 46 6.33 4.67 -5.55
N TYR A 47 7.39 4.17 -4.92
CA TYR A 47 8.75 4.69 -5.14
C TYR A 47 9.81 3.62 -4.96
N TYR A 48 10.99 3.85 -5.51
CA TYR A 48 12.18 3.05 -5.24
C TYR A 48 12.98 3.67 -4.10
N ALA A 49 13.27 2.86 -3.08
CA ALA A 49 14.23 3.18 -2.04
C ALA A 49 15.62 2.64 -2.41
N THR A 50 16.68 3.37 -2.06
CA THR A 50 18.07 2.93 -2.20
C THR A 50 18.64 2.77 -0.81
N ASP A 51 19.31 1.67 -0.56
CA ASP A 51 19.83 1.35 0.76
C ASP A 51 21.08 2.18 1.11
N ASP A 52 21.24 2.50 2.40
CA ASP A 52 22.48 3.00 2.98
C ASP A 52 22.93 2.00 4.06
N PRO A 53 23.84 1.04 3.75
CA PRO A 53 24.27 0.01 4.69
C PRO A 53 24.87 0.55 6.01
N LEU A 54 25.27 1.83 6.02
CA LEU A 54 25.86 2.48 7.18
C LEU A 54 24.84 3.24 8.03
N ARG A 55 23.59 3.40 7.57
CA ARG A 55 22.57 4.21 8.25
C ARG A 55 21.19 3.53 8.21
N PRO A 56 20.39 3.67 9.27
CA PRO A 56 19.02 3.17 9.25
C PRO A 56 18.10 4.03 8.38
N LYS A 57 16.91 3.50 8.09
CA LYS A 57 15.77 4.23 7.51
C LYS A 57 16.01 4.76 6.08
N SER A 58 16.80 4.05 5.30
CA SER A 58 16.98 4.17 3.85
C SER A 58 15.66 4.33 3.08
N HIS A 59 14.57 3.72 3.55
CA HIS A 59 13.25 3.80 2.92
C HIS A 59 12.43 5.06 3.25
N ASP A 60 12.93 6.02 4.06
CA ASP A 60 12.23 7.28 4.39
C ASP A 60 11.83 8.09 3.15
N LYS A 61 12.71 8.06 2.16
CA LYS A 61 12.59 8.75 0.87
C LYS A 61 12.96 7.85 -0.27
N GLY A 62 12.61 8.27 -1.47
CA GLY A 62 13.08 7.60 -2.67
C GLY A 62 12.58 8.25 -3.94
N VAL A 63 12.79 7.54 -5.05
CA VAL A 63 12.48 8.01 -6.39
C VAL A 63 11.13 7.47 -6.80
N LYS A 64 10.14 8.35 -6.97
CA LYS A 64 8.80 7.95 -7.41
C LYS A 64 8.83 7.17 -8.72
N VAL A 65 8.03 6.11 -8.78
CA VAL A 65 7.84 5.32 -9.99
C VAL A 65 7.08 6.17 -11.00
N LYS A 66 7.60 6.23 -12.23
CA LYS A 66 7.10 7.09 -13.30
C LYS A 66 7.11 6.35 -14.63
N VAL A 67 6.09 6.59 -15.45
CA VAL A 67 6.01 6.07 -16.82
C VAL A 67 7.27 6.43 -17.61
N GLY A 68 7.90 5.41 -18.22
CA GLY A 68 9.07 5.54 -19.09
C GLY A 68 10.38 5.82 -18.35
N ARG A 69 10.38 5.86 -17.00
CA ARG A 69 11.60 5.96 -16.21
C ARG A 69 12.12 4.57 -15.90
N GLU A 70 13.43 4.38 -16.04
CA GLU A 70 14.07 3.13 -15.62
C GLU A 70 13.96 2.93 -14.10
N SER A 71 13.88 1.67 -13.70
CA SER A 71 13.91 1.28 -12.29
C SER A 71 15.22 1.72 -11.64
N SER A 72 15.18 2.08 -10.37
CA SER A 72 16.34 2.55 -9.62
C SER A 72 16.33 1.96 -8.21
N GLY A 73 17.42 2.15 -7.46
CA GLY A 73 17.53 1.70 -6.08
C GLY A 73 17.47 0.19 -5.89
N ASP A 74 17.10 -0.22 -4.68
CA ASP A 74 17.19 -1.59 -4.21
C ASP A 74 15.83 -2.26 -4.06
N LEU A 75 14.84 -1.53 -3.55
CA LEU A 75 13.51 -2.08 -3.32
C LEU A 75 12.41 -1.09 -3.69
N MET A 76 11.39 -1.58 -4.37
CA MET A 76 10.16 -0.81 -4.58
C MET A 76 9.31 -0.83 -3.32
N ILE A 77 8.83 0.34 -2.91
CA ILE A 77 7.93 0.53 -1.79
C ILE A 77 6.55 0.88 -2.35
N ILE A 78 5.52 0.10 -2.00
CA ILE A 78 4.13 0.33 -2.39
C ILE A 78 3.31 0.62 -1.12
N GLN A 79 3.00 1.90 -0.92
CA GLN A 79 2.32 2.34 0.29
C GLN A 79 0.80 2.24 0.19
N GLY A 80 0.17 2.07 1.36
CA GLY A 80 -1.26 2.26 1.55
C GLY A 80 -1.63 3.73 1.82
N PRO A 81 -2.92 4.02 1.99
CA PRO A 81 -3.40 5.37 2.28
C PRO A 81 -2.99 5.81 3.70
N LEU A 82 -2.51 7.04 3.82
CA LEU A 82 -2.21 7.73 5.06
C LEU A 82 -2.73 9.17 4.98
N CYS A 83 -3.73 9.51 5.80
CA CYS A 83 -4.36 10.83 5.79
C CYS A 83 -5.05 11.16 7.12
N LEU A 84 -5.58 12.38 7.23
CA LEU A 84 -6.34 12.84 8.39
C LEU A 84 -7.83 12.59 8.17
N ASN A 85 -8.45 11.82 9.06
CA ASN A 85 -9.89 11.60 9.11
C ASN A 85 -10.55 12.72 9.94
N TRP A 86 -11.07 13.73 9.25
CA TRP A 86 -11.76 14.87 9.88
C TRP A 86 -13.19 14.57 10.32
N LYS A 87 -13.79 13.49 9.80
CA LYS A 87 -15.14 13.05 10.18
C LYS A 87 -15.12 12.35 11.53
N GLU A 88 -14.04 11.60 11.81
CA GLU A 88 -13.81 11.00 13.11
C GLU A 88 -12.77 11.80 13.91
N ARG A 89 -13.22 12.52 14.93
CA ARG A 89 -12.34 13.37 15.73
C ARG A 89 -12.12 12.80 17.12
N LYS A 90 -10.86 12.72 17.54
CA LYS A 90 -10.48 12.47 18.93
C LYS A 90 -10.87 13.68 19.78
N TRP A 91 -11.61 13.42 20.85
CA TRP A 91 -12.17 14.47 21.73
C TRP A 91 -13.01 15.54 21.01
N GLY A 92 -13.55 15.23 19.82
CA GLY A 92 -14.34 16.16 19.02
C GLY A 92 -13.54 17.23 18.24
N VAL A 93 -12.22 17.32 18.44
CA VAL A 93 -11.39 18.41 17.88
C VAL A 93 -10.24 17.95 16.99
N MET A 94 -9.51 16.90 17.36
CA MET A 94 -8.33 16.46 16.60
C MET A 94 -8.71 15.36 15.62
N PRO A 95 -8.41 15.48 14.30
CA PRO A 95 -8.71 14.41 13.35
C PRO A 95 -7.95 13.13 13.73
N LYS A 96 -8.60 11.97 13.55
CA LYS A 96 -7.90 10.69 13.65
C LYS A 96 -6.96 10.52 12.46
N ILE A 97 -5.94 9.67 12.62
CA ILE A 97 -5.12 9.21 11.51
C ILE A 97 -5.84 8.03 10.84
N GLU A 98 -6.01 8.12 9.52
CA GLU A 98 -6.42 7.01 8.66
C GLU A 98 -5.17 6.42 8.02
N ALA A 99 -4.91 5.12 8.26
CA ALA A 99 -3.71 4.41 7.79
C ALA A 99 -4.06 3.12 7.02
N GLY A 100 -5.33 2.93 6.64
CA GLY A 100 -5.80 1.75 5.93
C GLY A 100 -5.91 0.48 6.79
N ASP A 101 -5.91 0.60 8.11
CA ASP A 101 -6.10 -0.54 9.01
C ASP A 101 -7.60 -0.84 9.22
N VAL A 102 -7.98 -2.10 9.07
CA VAL A 102 -9.34 -2.58 9.30
C VAL A 102 -9.33 -3.56 10.46
N ARG A 103 -10.05 -3.24 11.53
CA ARG A 103 -10.19 -4.06 12.74
C ARG A 103 -11.39 -3.60 13.56
N LYS A 104 -11.78 -4.30 14.63
CA LYS A 104 -12.97 -3.96 15.43
C LYS A 104 -12.98 -2.53 15.97
N SER A 105 -11.82 -2.03 16.39
CA SER A 105 -11.69 -0.66 16.91
C SER A 105 -11.71 0.43 15.83
N ILE A 106 -11.50 0.05 14.56
CA ILE A 106 -11.50 0.94 13.40
C ILE A 106 -12.16 0.18 12.23
N PRO A 107 -13.48 -0.04 12.28
CA PRO A 107 -14.19 -0.83 11.28
C PRO A 107 -14.17 -0.12 9.92
N PRO A 108 -14.39 -0.84 8.80
CA PRO A 108 -14.52 -0.19 7.51
C PRO A 108 -15.82 0.61 7.46
N SER A 109 -15.83 1.68 6.67
CA SER A 109 -17.03 2.45 6.36
C SER A 109 -16.92 3.10 4.99
N GLU A 110 -18.05 3.50 4.41
CA GLU A 110 -18.10 4.18 3.11
C GLU A 110 -17.16 5.39 3.05
N HIS A 111 -17.17 6.22 4.11
CA HIS A 111 -16.30 7.40 4.21
C HIS A 111 -14.80 7.03 4.20
N ARG A 112 -14.42 5.93 4.85
CA ARG A 112 -13.03 5.47 4.84
C ARG A 112 -12.63 4.95 3.47
N VAL A 113 -13.52 4.22 2.79
CA VAL A 113 -13.30 3.78 1.40
C VAL A 113 -13.05 4.97 0.51
N ASP A 114 -13.87 6.01 0.60
CA ASP A 114 -13.69 7.25 -0.15
C ASP A 114 -12.31 7.87 0.12
N MET A 115 -11.94 8.00 1.39
CA MET A 115 -10.61 8.51 1.78
C MET A 115 -9.46 7.70 1.19
N TRP A 116 -9.59 6.36 1.12
CA TRP A 116 -8.56 5.50 0.54
C TRP A 116 -8.40 5.72 -0.96
N VAL A 117 -9.51 5.84 -1.70
CA VAL A 117 -9.47 6.11 -3.15
C VAL A 117 -8.96 7.53 -3.42
N ASP A 118 -9.37 8.51 -2.61
CA ASP A 118 -9.00 9.91 -2.73
C ASP A 118 -7.50 10.17 -2.50
N GLN A 119 -6.78 9.26 -1.83
CA GLN A 119 -5.32 9.35 -1.75
C GLN A 119 -4.64 9.22 -3.13
N HIS A 120 -5.37 8.69 -4.12
CA HIS A 120 -4.96 8.69 -5.53
C HIS A 120 -3.54 8.17 -5.72
N ILE A 121 -3.18 7.08 -5.03
CA ILE A 121 -1.85 6.49 -5.14
C ILE A 121 -1.73 5.84 -6.52
N HIS A 122 -0.79 6.32 -7.34
CA HIS A 122 -0.62 5.89 -8.73
C HIS A 122 0.86 5.98 -9.16
N VAL A 123 1.18 5.39 -10.32
CA VAL A 123 2.46 5.59 -11.00
C VAL A 123 2.43 6.92 -11.75
N GLU A 124 3.42 7.80 -11.54
CA GLU A 124 3.41 9.13 -12.18
C GLU A 124 3.31 9.02 -13.71
N GLY A 125 2.35 9.72 -14.30
CA GLY A 125 2.02 9.59 -15.74
C GLY A 125 1.00 8.50 -16.08
N ARG A 126 0.49 7.77 -15.07
CA ARG A 126 -0.61 6.81 -15.17
C ARG A 126 -1.68 7.06 -14.08
N PRO A 127 -2.28 8.27 -14.00
CA PRO A 127 -3.20 8.64 -12.92
C PRO A 127 -4.54 7.90 -12.94
N GLU A 128 -4.91 7.27 -14.06
CA GLU A 128 -6.14 6.50 -14.17
C GLU A 128 -6.05 5.10 -13.54
N TRP A 129 -4.86 4.64 -13.13
CA TRP A 129 -4.68 3.40 -12.37
C TRP A 129 -4.38 3.73 -10.91
N VAL A 130 -5.41 3.66 -10.08
CA VAL A 130 -5.33 3.94 -8.64
C VAL A 130 -5.13 2.63 -7.86
N PHE A 131 -4.14 2.63 -6.97
CA PHE A 131 -3.81 1.50 -6.11
C PHE A 131 -4.29 1.76 -4.68
N VAL A 132 -5.15 0.88 -4.18
CA VAL A 132 -5.62 0.92 -2.80
C VAL A 132 -5.10 -0.30 -2.07
N LYS A 133 -4.20 -0.09 -1.11
CA LYS A 133 -3.61 -1.13 -0.27
C LYS A 133 -3.98 -0.86 1.19
N ILE A 134 -4.95 -1.62 1.69
CA ILE A 134 -5.35 -1.65 3.10
C ILE A 134 -4.78 -2.90 3.79
N HIS A 135 -4.84 -2.94 5.12
CA HIS A 135 -4.33 -4.05 5.91
C HIS A 135 -5.20 -4.34 7.12
N THR A 136 -4.92 -5.45 7.78
CA THR A 136 -5.47 -5.81 9.08
C THR A 136 -4.40 -6.57 9.86
N HIS A 137 -4.52 -6.61 11.18
CA HIS A 137 -3.74 -7.51 12.00
C HIS A 137 -4.40 -8.90 11.98
N GLY A 138 -3.72 -9.87 11.37
CA GLY A 138 -4.22 -11.24 11.32
C GLY A 138 -4.38 -11.87 12.71
N THR A 139 -5.23 -12.90 12.79
CA THR A 139 -5.25 -13.86 13.91
C THR A 139 -5.74 -13.31 15.26
N GLN A 140 -6.43 -12.15 15.28
CA GLN A 140 -7.06 -11.63 16.50
C GLN A 140 -8.53 -12.03 16.57
N GLU A 141 -8.90 -12.91 17.52
CA GLU A 141 -10.27 -13.38 17.70
C GLU A 141 -11.28 -12.23 17.84
N MET A 142 -10.87 -11.15 18.50
CA MET A 142 -11.71 -9.98 18.70
C MET A 142 -12.08 -9.24 17.41
N ASP A 143 -11.35 -9.44 16.32
CA ASP A 143 -11.57 -8.77 15.04
C ASP A 143 -12.37 -9.61 14.04
N ILE A 144 -12.62 -10.90 14.34
CA ILE A 144 -13.28 -11.85 13.42
C ILE A 144 -14.61 -11.30 12.89
N ASP A 145 -15.50 -10.83 13.77
CA ASP A 145 -16.82 -10.33 13.35
C ASP A 145 -16.72 -9.10 12.45
N THR A 146 -15.68 -8.29 12.63
CA THR A 146 -15.46 -7.10 11.79
C THR A 146 -14.87 -7.48 10.44
N LEU A 147 -13.91 -8.40 10.42
CA LEU A 147 -13.16 -8.79 9.23
C LEU A 147 -13.92 -9.77 8.33
N LEU A 148 -14.66 -10.71 8.93
CA LEU A 148 -15.34 -11.80 8.23
C LEU A 148 -16.87 -11.67 8.28
N GLY A 149 -17.40 -10.68 9.00
CA GLY A 149 -18.84 -10.44 9.13
C GLY A 149 -19.34 -9.22 8.34
N GLU A 150 -20.49 -8.72 8.79
CA GLU A 150 -21.27 -7.65 8.15
C GLU A 150 -20.48 -6.38 7.78
N PRO A 151 -19.51 -5.87 8.59
CA PRO A 151 -18.79 -4.66 8.22
C PRO A 151 -18.00 -4.79 6.91
N THR A 152 -17.31 -5.92 6.72
CA THR A 152 -16.59 -6.21 5.47
C THR A 152 -17.55 -6.45 4.31
N VAL A 153 -18.71 -7.09 4.53
CA VAL A 153 -19.75 -7.25 3.50
C VAL A 153 -20.20 -5.89 2.99
N LYS A 154 -20.57 -4.97 3.89
CA LYS A 154 -20.98 -3.59 3.52
C LYS A 154 -19.88 -2.81 2.82
N MET A 155 -18.62 -3.00 3.23
CA MET A 155 -17.47 -2.40 2.54
C MET A 155 -17.39 -2.88 1.09
N TYR A 156 -17.56 -4.17 0.83
CA TYR A 156 -17.54 -4.72 -0.53
C TYR A 156 -18.75 -4.29 -1.34
N GLU A 157 -19.95 -4.21 -0.76
CA GLU A 157 -21.14 -3.68 -1.42
C GLU A 157 -20.95 -2.22 -1.85
N TYR A 158 -20.35 -1.40 -0.98
CA TYR A 158 -20.05 -0.01 -1.30
C TYR A 158 -19.00 0.12 -2.42
N LEU A 159 -17.92 -0.66 -2.32
CA LEU A 159 -16.89 -0.72 -3.36
C LEU A 159 -17.48 -1.14 -4.71
N ALA A 160 -18.34 -2.16 -4.72
CA ALA A 160 -18.97 -2.66 -5.94
C ALA A 160 -19.97 -1.63 -6.52
N SER A 161 -20.74 -0.94 -5.69
CA SER A 161 -21.76 0.01 -6.15
C SER A 161 -21.17 1.35 -6.60
N LYS A 162 -20.15 1.87 -5.90
CA LYS A 162 -19.57 3.20 -6.18
C LYS A 162 -18.34 3.18 -7.07
N TYR A 163 -17.51 2.13 -6.98
CA TYR A 163 -16.19 2.06 -7.61
C TYR A 163 -16.04 0.90 -8.60
N ASN A 164 -17.15 0.34 -9.10
CA ASN A 164 -17.12 -0.74 -10.08
C ASN A 164 -18.30 -0.70 -11.08
N ASP A 165 -18.67 0.51 -11.54
CA ASP A 165 -19.77 0.70 -12.51
C ASP A 165 -19.45 0.24 -13.93
N GLY A 166 -18.18 -0.06 -14.25
CA GLY A 166 -17.75 -0.53 -15.56
C GLY A 166 -17.51 0.60 -16.58
N GLU A 167 -17.83 1.85 -16.23
CA GLU A 167 -17.71 3.03 -17.09
C GLU A 167 -16.71 4.03 -16.52
N LYS A 168 -17.02 4.61 -15.36
CA LYS A 168 -16.14 5.54 -14.65
C LYS A 168 -15.09 4.80 -13.83
N TYR A 169 -15.47 3.69 -13.21
CA TYR A 169 -14.59 2.89 -12.37
C TYR A 169 -14.67 1.41 -12.72
N LYS A 170 -13.51 0.76 -12.73
CA LYS A 170 -13.36 -0.69 -12.84
C LYS A 170 -12.50 -1.17 -11.69
N MET A 171 -13.10 -1.95 -10.80
CA MET A 171 -12.41 -2.48 -9.63
C MET A 171 -11.76 -3.82 -9.96
N HIS A 172 -10.53 -3.99 -9.48
CA HIS A 172 -9.77 -5.23 -9.63
C HIS A 172 -9.20 -5.64 -8.27
N PHE A 173 -9.68 -6.76 -7.72
CA PHE A 173 -8.97 -7.43 -6.62
C PHE A 173 -7.74 -8.14 -7.16
N VAL A 174 -6.60 -7.85 -6.53
CA VAL A 174 -5.28 -8.33 -6.92
C VAL A 174 -4.47 -8.70 -5.68
N SER A 175 -3.66 -9.73 -5.79
CA SER A 175 -2.60 -10.06 -4.84
C SER A 175 -1.46 -9.01 -4.89
N SER A 176 -0.60 -8.98 -3.86
CA SER A 176 0.57 -8.09 -3.85
C SER A 176 1.50 -8.30 -5.05
N ARG A 177 1.67 -9.56 -5.50
CA ARG A 177 2.42 -9.91 -6.71
C ARG A 177 1.79 -9.29 -7.97
N GLU A 178 0.48 -9.43 -8.12
CA GLU A 178 -0.25 -8.87 -9.26
C GLU A 178 -0.23 -7.33 -9.23
N MET A 179 -0.36 -6.72 -8.04
CA MET A 179 -0.22 -5.28 -7.85
C MET A 179 1.15 -4.79 -8.31
N TYR A 180 2.24 -5.46 -7.87
CA TYR A 180 3.59 -5.16 -8.33
C TYR A 180 3.69 -5.26 -9.86
N ASN A 181 3.19 -6.33 -10.48
CA ASN A 181 3.23 -6.47 -11.94
C ASN A 181 2.47 -5.35 -12.67
N ILE A 182 1.32 -4.93 -12.15
CA ILE A 182 0.53 -3.84 -12.73
C ILE A 182 1.29 -2.50 -12.58
N VAL A 183 1.95 -2.24 -11.45
CA VAL A 183 2.84 -1.09 -11.27
C VAL A 183 3.97 -1.12 -12.31
N LYS A 184 4.62 -2.26 -12.50
CA LYS A 184 5.70 -2.42 -13.49
C LYS A 184 5.20 -2.26 -14.92
N ALA A 185 3.98 -2.69 -15.22
CA ALA A 185 3.35 -2.45 -16.52
C ALA A 185 3.05 -0.96 -16.73
N ALA A 186 2.56 -0.26 -15.70
CA ALA A 186 2.35 1.19 -15.75
C ALA A 186 3.67 1.92 -16.00
N GLU A 187 4.72 1.59 -15.24
CA GLU A 187 6.07 2.12 -15.40
C GLU A 187 6.61 1.90 -16.83
N ALA A 188 6.37 0.73 -17.41
CA ALA A 188 6.73 0.41 -18.80
C ALA A 188 5.82 1.07 -19.86
N GLY A 189 4.93 1.99 -19.46
CA GLY A 189 4.07 2.77 -20.36
C GLY A 189 2.88 1.99 -20.93
N LYS A 190 2.52 0.85 -20.34
CA LYS A 190 1.30 0.13 -20.74
C LYS A 190 0.06 0.96 -20.42
N THR A 191 -0.98 0.78 -21.23
CA THR A 191 -2.24 1.52 -21.20
C THR A 191 -3.44 0.56 -21.22
N GLY A 192 -4.64 1.10 -21.00
CA GLY A 192 -5.88 0.34 -21.06
C GLY A 192 -6.23 -0.36 -19.75
N ASN A 193 -6.81 -1.56 -19.85
CA ASN A 193 -7.28 -2.30 -18.67
C ASN A 193 -6.10 -2.94 -17.91
N PRO A 194 -5.83 -2.56 -16.64
CA PRO A 194 -4.71 -3.06 -15.86
C PRO A 194 -4.80 -4.57 -15.58
N ASN A 195 -6.01 -5.14 -15.60
CA ASN A 195 -6.25 -6.57 -15.39
C ASN A 195 -5.49 -7.48 -16.38
N LYS A 196 -5.08 -6.94 -17.54
CA LYS A 196 -4.30 -7.66 -18.55
C LYS A 196 -2.83 -7.87 -18.15
N PHE A 197 -2.35 -7.18 -17.10
CA PHE A 197 -0.93 -7.14 -16.73
C PHE A 197 -0.63 -7.80 -15.38
N ARG A 198 -1.52 -8.69 -14.89
CA ARG A 198 -1.36 -9.43 -13.64
C ARG A 198 -0.06 -10.25 -13.56
N ASP A 199 0.47 -10.65 -14.71
CA ASP A 199 1.66 -11.51 -14.85
C ASP A 199 2.76 -10.85 -15.69
N PHE A 200 2.87 -9.52 -15.65
CA PHE A 200 3.74 -8.75 -16.56
C PHE A 200 5.24 -9.09 -16.45
N LEU A 201 5.80 -9.15 -15.23
CA LEU A 201 7.21 -9.51 -15.00
C LEU A 201 7.34 -10.81 -14.22
N ILE A 202 6.63 -10.91 -13.10
CA ILE A 202 6.65 -12.09 -12.23
C ILE A 202 5.49 -13.00 -12.66
N PRO A 203 5.75 -14.21 -13.16
CA PRO A 203 4.68 -15.11 -13.60
C PRO A 203 3.83 -15.57 -12.41
N LYS A 204 2.66 -16.14 -12.72
CA LYS A 204 1.83 -16.81 -11.72
C LYS A 204 2.66 -17.92 -11.03
N PRO A 205 2.54 -18.11 -9.70
CA PRO A 205 3.17 -19.24 -9.03
C PRO A 205 2.78 -20.54 -9.73
N LYS A 206 3.75 -21.43 -9.93
CA LYS A 206 3.46 -22.80 -10.36
C LYS A 206 2.63 -23.42 -9.24
N GLY A 207 1.40 -23.86 -9.55
CA GLY A 207 0.57 -24.55 -8.58
C GLY A 207 1.34 -25.74 -8.00
N VAL A 208 1.15 -25.97 -6.71
CA VAL A 208 1.57 -27.23 -6.06
C VAL A 208 0.62 -28.32 -6.50
#